data_AF-A0A2G9LZ95-F1
#
_entry.id   AF-A0A2G9LZ95-F1
#
_cell.length_a   1.000
_cell.length_b   1.000
_cell.length_c   1.000
_cell.angle_alpha   90.00
_cell.angle_beta   90.00
_cell.angle_gamma   90.00
#
_symmetry.space_group_name_H-M   'P 1'
#
loop_
_entity.id
_entity.type
_entity.pdbx_description
1 polymer ?
#
loop_
_entity_poly.entity_id
_entity_poly.type
_entity_poly.pdbx_seq_one_letter_code
_entity_poly.pdbx_strand_id
1 'polypeptide(L)'
;AGLAGLLPDIDIPLGWVLKLFGLSLQHGGYTHTLAFRLLFLIPGLVLWQRKKHKPAVAFFVVSFGIFLHILLDYALGGGAYEGVMWLWPISTQAFKLHLLRRLSINNIPNALDAIILLAWLYHEEAAHKIRDYI
;
A
#
# COMPACT_ATOMS: atom_id res chain seq x y z
N ALA A 1 0.85 3.34 -12.12
CA ALA A 1 0.31 3.84 -10.83
C ALA A 1 -0.39 2.74 -10.03
N GLY A 2 -1.36 2.00 -10.59
CA GLY A 2 -2.13 1.01 -9.82
C GLY A 2 -1.39 -0.26 -9.41
N LEU A 3 -0.44 -0.76 -10.21
CA LEU A 3 0.48 -1.84 -9.77
C LEU A 3 1.31 -1.44 -8.55
N ALA A 4 1.55 -0.14 -8.35
CA ALA A 4 2.36 0.35 -7.25
C ALA A 4 1.56 0.48 -5.94
N GLY A 5 0.24 0.65 -6.04
CA GLY A 5 -0.67 0.56 -4.89
C GLY A 5 -0.80 -0.85 -4.35
N LEU A 6 -0.65 -1.87 -5.20
CA LEU A 6 -0.63 -3.30 -4.83
C LEU A 6 0.72 -3.77 -4.25
N LEU A 7 1.74 -2.91 -4.28
CA LEU A 7 3.08 -3.27 -3.83
C LEU A 7 3.15 -3.65 -2.33
N PRO A 8 2.41 -3.01 -1.41
CA PRO A 8 2.34 -3.44 -0.03
C PRO A 8 1.83 -4.89 0.13
N ASP A 9 0.95 -5.33 -0.76
CA ASP A 9 0.36 -6.68 -0.72
C ASP A 9 1.27 -7.78 -1.28
N ILE A 10 2.52 -7.45 -1.62
CA ILE A 10 3.54 -8.44 -2.01
C ILE A 10 3.87 -9.42 -0.88
N ASP A 11 3.53 -9.06 0.36
CA ASP A 11 3.62 -9.92 1.53
C ASP A 11 2.70 -11.16 1.43
N ILE A 12 1.60 -11.11 0.65
CA ILE A 12 0.73 -12.26 0.39
C ILE A 12 1.45 -13.37 -0.40
N PRO A 13 1.92 -13.12 -1.65
CA PRO A 13 2.65 -14.15 -2.40
C PRO A 13 3.97 -14.52 -1.73
N LEU A 14 4.65 -13.57 -1.07
CA LEU A 14 5.86 -13.87 -0.31
C LEU A 14 5.55 -14.82 0.86
N GLY A 15 4.43 -14.62 1.56
CA GLY A 15 3.95 -15.50 2.61
C GLY A 15 3.63 -16.91 2.11
N TRP A 16 3.08 -17.05 0.90
CA TRP A 16 2.88 -18.37 0.29
C TRP A 16 4.18 -19.11 0.06
N VAL A 17 5.21 -18.42 -0.44
CA VAL A 17 6.55 -19.00 -0.65
C VAL A 17 7.20 -19.36 0.67
N LEU A 18 7.20 -18.46 1.65
CA LEU A 18 7.82 -18.68 2.96
C LEU A 18 7.17 -19.83 3.73
N LYS A 19 5.87 -20.05 3.53
CA LYS A 19 5.14 -21.19 4.10
C LYS A 19 5.68 -22.54 3.62
N LEU A 20 6.23 -22.62 2.40
CA LEU A 20 6.89 -23.83 1.90
C LEU A 20 8.16 -24.18 2.71
N PHE A 21 8.77 -23.18 3.36
CA PHE A 21 9.95 -23.33 4.22
C PHE A 21 9.60 -23.39 5.71
N GLY A 22 8.32 -23.49 6.07
CA GLY A 22 7.86 -23.51 7.46
C GLY A 22 7.89 -22.16 8.17
N LEU A 23 8.11 -21.06 7.43
CA LEU A 23 8.07 -19.69 7.95
C LEU A 23 6.69 -19.08 7.71
N SER A 24 6.16 -18.34 8.67
CA SER A 24 4.91 -17.59 8.53
C SER A 24 5.19 -16.10 8.38
N LEU A 25 4.74 -15.52 7.27
CA LEU A 25 4.69 -14.09 7.06
C LEU A 25 3.24 -13.64 7.20
N GLN A 26 2.99 -12.68 8.07
CA GLN A 26 1.65 -12.14 8.30
C GLN A 26 1.41 -10.97 7.35
N HIS A 27 0.27 -11.00 6.66
CA HIS A 27 -0.18 -9.92 5.80
C HIS A 27 -0.59 -8.69 6.62
N GLY A 28 -0.32 -7.49 6.11
CA GLY A 28 -0.63 -6.23 6.80
C GLY A 28 0.44 -5.79 7.80
N GLY A 29 1.62 -6.43 7.75
CA GLY A 29 2.71 -6.22 8.69
C GLY A 29 3.74 -5.20 8.18
N TYR A 30 4.93 -5.69 7.85
CA TYR A 30 6.11 -4.85 7.55
C TYR A 30 5.97 -3.98 6.29
N THR A 31 5.24 -4.47 5.29
CA THR A 31 4.99 -3.78 4.01
C THR A 31 3.92 -2.70 4.13
N HIS A 32 3.06 -2.76 5.13
CA HIS A 32 2.00 -1.77 5.41
C HIS A 32 2.44 -0.73 6.44
N THR A 33 3.70 -0.29 6.33
CA THR A 33 4.32 0.69 7.24
C THR A 33 4.68 1.98 6.52
N LEU A 34 4.74 3.08 7.28
CA LEU A 34 5.26 4.35 6.76
C LEU A 34 6.72 4.21 6.31
N ALA A 35 7.51 3.36 6.98
CA ALA A 35 8.88 3.06 6.58
C ALA A 35 8.95 2.45 5.17
N PHE A 36 8.01 1.55 4.83
CA PHE A 36 7.94 0.99 3.48
C PHE A 36 7.65 2.04 2.41
N ARG A 37 6.78 3.03 2.70
CA ARG A 37 6.59 4.20 1.83
C ARG A 37 7.89 5.01 1.66
N LEU A 38 8.62 5.25 2.75
CA LEU A 38 9.85 6.04 2.73
C LEU A 38 10.92 5.42 1.82
N LEU A 39 10.94 4.10 1.67
CA LEU A 39 11.81 3.39 0.72
C LEU A 39 11.67 3.91 -0.72
N PHE A 40 10.48 4.39 -1.10
CA PHE A 40 10.23 4.93 -2.43
C PHE A 40 10.25 6.47 -2.45
N LEU A 41 9.80 7.12 -1.38
CA LEU A 41 9.79 8.57 -1.30
C LEU A 41 11.20 9.17 -1.29
N ILE A 42 12.13 8.60 -0.51
CA ILE A 42 13.49 9.14 -0.36
C ILE A 42 14.27 9.08 -1.70
N PRO A 43 14.31 7.96 -2.43
CA PRO A 43 14.93 7.93 -3.76
C PRO A 43 14.27 8.90 -4.74
N GLY A 44 12.94 9.04 -4.69
CA GLY A 44 12.21 10.02 -5.51
C GLY A 44 12.69 11.46 -5.25
N LEU A 45 12.82 11.86 -3.99
CA LEU A 45 13.34 13.17 -3.60
C LEU A 45 14.80 13.39 -4.06
N VAL A 46 15.66 12.38 -3.90
CA VAL A 46 17.07 12.45 -4.33
C VAL A 46 17.17 12.60 -5.85
N LEU A 47 16.38 11.84 -6.61
CA LEU A 47 16.34 11.92 -8.08
C LEU A 47 15.81 13.26 -8.55
N TRP A 48 14.81 13.82 -7.85
CA TRP A 48 14.27 15.14 -8.14
C TRP A 48 15.33 16.23 -7.98
N GLN A 49 16.08 16.23 -6.87
CA GLN A 49 17.18 17.18 -6.64
C GLN A 49 18.28 17.05 -7.70
N ARG A 50 18.51 15.85 -8.23
CA ARG A 50 19.46 15.59 -9.33
C ARG A 50 18.91 15.92 -10.72
N LYS A 51 17.77 16.62 -10.81
CA LYS A 51 17.06 16.98 -12.06
C LYS A 51 16.66 15.77 -12.93
N LYS A 52 16.61 14.57 -12.34
CA LYS A 52 16.12 13.35 -13.00
C LYS A 52 14.61 13.24 -12.79
N HIS A 53 13.86 14.17 -13.38
CA HIS A 53 12.43 14.33 -13.11
C HIS A 53 11.59 13.12 -13.54
N LYS A 54 11.86 12.53 -14.71
CA LYS A 54 11.10 11.35 -15.20
C LYS A 54 11.10 10.18 -14.19
N PRO A 55 12.25 9.64 -13.76
CA PRO A 55 12.25 8.55 -12.78
C PRO A 55 11.78 9.02 -11.39
N ALA A 56 12.05 10.27 -11.00
CA ALA A 56 11.55 10.80 -9.72
C ALA A 56 10.02 10.77 -9.63
N VAL A 57 9.32 11.12 -10.72
CA VAL A 57 7.86 11.05 -10.81
C VAL A 57 7.36 9.62 -10.59
N ALA A 58 8.01 8.61 -11.19
CA ALA A 58 7.63 7.21 -10.97
C ALA A 58 7.72 6.80 -9.49
N PHE A 59 8.80 7.18 -8.81
CA PHE A 59 8.96 6.95 -7.37
C PHE A 59 7.89 7.67 -6.53
N PHE A 60 7.53 8.90 -6.91
CA PHE A 60 6.46 9.63 -6.21
C PHE A 60 5.10 8.99 -6.40
N VAL A 61 4.77 8.56 -7.62
CA VAL A 61 3.51 7.85 -7.91
C VAL A 61 3.43 6.55 -7.12
N VAL A 62 4.53 5.80 -7.01
CA VAL A 62 4.60 4.57 -6.21
C VAL A 62 4.41 4.87 -4.72
N SER A 63 5.16 5.84 -4.19
CA SER A 63 5.03 6.27 -2.79
C SER A 63 3.61 6.76 -2.47
N PHE A 64 2.97 7.45 -3.41
CA PHE A 64 1.59 7.93 -3.24
C PHE A 64 0.58 6.77 -3.24
N GLY A 65 0.74 5.80 -4.15
CA GLY A 65 -0.08 4.59 -4.18
C GLY A 65 0.01 3.79 -2.87
N ILE A 66 1.24 3.56 -2.38
CA ILE A 66 1.47 2.91 -1.07
C ILE A 66 0.81 3.69 0.07
N PHE A 67 0.91 5.02 0.06
CA PHE A 67 0.30 5.84 1.09
C PHE A 67 -1.23 5.73 1.09
N LEU A 68 -1.86 5.78 -0.09
CA LEU A 68 -3.30 5.61 -0.21
C LEU A 68 -3.74 4.21 0.23
N HIS A 69 -3.01 3.17 -0.16
CA HIS A 69 -3.27 1.79 0.30
C HIS A 69 -3.27 1.69 1.82
N ILE A 70 -2.18 2.12 2.46
CA ILE A 70 -2.03 2.11 3.92
C ILE A 70 -3.12 2.96 4.60
N LEU A 71 -3.48 4.10 4.02
CA LEU A 71 -4.51 4.99 4.57
C LEU A 71 -5.91 4.34 4.49
N LEU A 72 -6.21 3.66 3.39
CA LEU A 72 -7.46 2.94 3.21
C LEU A 72 -7.54 1.75 4.16
N ASP A 73 -6.46 0.99 4.35
CA ASP A 73 -6.42 -0.10 5.35
C ASP A 73 -6.63 0.43 6.77
N TYR A 74 -5.99 1.55 7.11
CA TYR A 74 -6.18 2.21 8.40
C TYR A 74 -7.63 2.65 8.64
N ALA A 75 -8.27 3.20 7.62
CA ALA A 75 -9.61 3.79 7.71
C ALA A 75 -10.72 2.72 7.61
N LEU A 76 -10.63 1.86 6.60
CA LEU A 76 -11.69 0.97 6.15
C LEU A 76 -11.47 -0.50 6.51
N GLY A 77 -10.22 -0.94 6.73
CA GLY A 77 -9.86 -2.34 6.96
C GLY A 77 -10.71 -3.03 8.04
N GLY A 78 -11.04 -4.30 7.81
CA GLY A 78 -12.00 -5.08 8.58
C GLY A 78 -11.41 -6.27 9.34
N GLY A 79 -10.17 -6.67 9.05
CA GLY A 79 -9.54 -7.85 9.65
C GLY A 79 -8.92 -7.61 11.02
N ALA A 80 -8.71 -8.70 11.77
CA ALA A 80 -8.06 -8.66 13.09
C ALA A 80 -6.59 -8.18 13.05
N TYR A 81 -5.97 -8.18 11.85
CA TYR A 81 -4.52 -8.03 11.67
C TYR A 81 -4.08 -6.83 10.79
N GLU A 82 -5.01 -6.18 10.09
CA GLU A 82 -4.77 -5.02 9.17
C GLU A 82 -4.55 -3.67 9.88
N GLY A 83 -3.55 -3.57 10.75
CA GLY A 83 -3.30 -2.36 11.54
C GLY A 83 -2.05 -1.66 11.09
N VAL A 84 -2.12 -0.35 10.90
CA VAL A 84 -0.95 0.40 10.42
C VAL A 84 -0.04 0.70 11.60
N MET A 85 1.17 0.17 11.54
CA MET A 85 2.25 0.51 12.47
C MET A 85 2.93 1.80 12.00
N TRP A 86 2.30 2.94 12.28
CA TRP A 86 2.78 4.27 11.84
C TRP A 86 4.22 4.58 12.28
N LEU A 87 4.62 4.06 13.44
CA LEU A 87 5.89 4.34 14.09
C LEU A 87 6.92 3.22 13.95
N TRP A 88 6.66 2.18 13.15
CA TRP A 88 7.66 1.15 12.90
C TRP A 88 8.89 1.76 12.21
N PRO A 89 10.14 1.44 12.61
CA PRO A 89 10.55 0.38 13.55
C PRO A 89 10.68 0.79 15.02
N ILE A 90 10.36 2.03 15.38
CA ILE A 90 10.48 2.55 16.76
C ILE A 90 9.42 1.91 17.67
N SER A 91 8.24 1.62 17.13
CA SER A 91 7.16 0.92 17.84
C SER A 91 6.43 -0.03 16.90
N THR A 92 6.03 -1.18 17.42
CA THR A 92 5.18 -2.17 16.74
C THR A 92 3.69 -1.98 17.08
N GLN A 93 3.33 -0.88 17.74
CA GLN A 93 1.94 -0.58 18.04
C GLN A 93 1.18 -0.27 16.76
N ALA A 94 0.14 -1.07 16.49
CA ALA A 94 -0.72 -0.91 15.35
C ALA A 94 -1.93 -0.02 15.70
N PHE A 95 -2.26 0.91 14.82
CA PHE A 95 -3.42 1.80 14.95
C PHE A 95 -4.44 1.52 13.86
N LYS A 96 -5.72 1.68 14.18
CA LYS A 96 -6.84 1.51 13.23
C LYS A 96 -8.03 2.39 13.62
N LEU A 97 -8.73 2.91 12.61
CA LEU A 97 -9.96 3.68 12.80
C LEU A 97 -11.21 2.78 12.74
N HIS A 98 -11.17 1.68 11.98
CA HIS A 98 -12.25 0.68 11.89
C HIS A 98 -13.63 1.30 11.54
N LEU A 99 -13.71 2.19 10.55
CA LEU A 99 -14.97 2.87 10.21
C LEU A 99 -16.06 1.85 9.81
N LEU A 100 -15.68 0.80 9.09
CA LEU A 100 -16.61 -0.22 8.59
C LEU A 100 -16.96 -1.31 9.63
N ARG A 101 -16.19 -1.43 10.72
CA ARG A 101 -16.49 -2.38 11.81
C ARG A 101 -17.80 -2.06 12.51
N ARG A 102 -18.18 -0.78 12.57
CA ARG A 102 -19.48 -0.34 13.12
C ARG A 102 -20.68 -0.79 12.26
N LEU A 103 -20.45 -1.12 10.99
CA LEU A 103 -21.50 -1.57 10.07
C LEU A 103 -21.70 -3.10 10.10
N SER A 104 -20.94 -3.83 10.92
CA SER A 104 -21.02 -5.31 11.09
C SER A 104 -20.91 -6.11 9.80
N ILE A 105 -20.25 -5.55 8.77
CA ILE A 105 -20.04 -6.21 7.49
C ILE A 105 -18.71 -6.95 7.54
N ASN A 106 -18.73 -8.21 7.99
CA ASN A 106 -17.49 -8.92 8.39
C ASN A 106 -16.56 -9.36 7.24
N ASN A 107 -16.91 -9.18 5.96
CA ASN A 107 -16.11 -9.72 4.83
C ASN A 107 -16.02 -8.83 3.58
N ILE A 108 -16.71 -7.70 3.51
CA ILE A 108 -16.63 -6.76 2.36
C ILE A 108 -15.46 -5.75 2.48
N PRO A 109 -14.99 -5.33 3.68
CA PRO A 109 -13.94 -4.31 3.80
C PRO A 109 -12.64 -4.60 3.05
N ASN A 110 -12.17 -5.85 3.11
CA ASN A 110 -10.88 -6.29 2.54
C ASN A 110 -10.90 -6.42 1.00
N ALA A 111 -12.06 -6.23 0.38
CA ALA A 111 -12.17 -6.14 -1.07
C ALA A 111 -12.41 -4.69 -1.52
N LEU A 112 -12.83 -3.79 -0.61
CA LEU A 112 -13.18 -2.41 -0.94
C LEU A 112 -11.94 -1.57 -1.22
N ASP A 113 -10.87 -1.76 -0.47
CA ASP A 113 -9.53 -1.21 -0.73
C ASP A 113 -9.04 -1.57 -2.13
N ALA A 114 -9.06 -2.86 -2.48
CA ALA A 114 -8.68 -3.37 -3.79
C ALA A 114 -9.60 -2.82 -4.89
N ILE A 115 -10.92 -2.76 -4.66
CA ILE A 115 -11.90 -2.19 -5.59
C ILE A 115 -11.66 -0.69 -5.78
N ILE A 116 -11.39 0.07 -4.73
CA ILE A 116 -11.13 1.52 -4.81
C ILE A 116 -9.82 1.78 -5.54
N LEU A 117 -8.77 1.00 -5.29
CA LEU A 117 -7.49 1.11 -5.99
C LEU A 117 -7.61 0.72 -7.46
N LEU A 118 -8.39 -0.31 -7.79
CA LEU A 118 -8.71 -0.69 -9.17
C LEU A 118 -9.57 0.37 -9.87
N ALA A 119 -10.56 0.94 -9.18
CA ALA A 119 -11.40 1.99 -9.72
C ALA A 119 -10.61 3.28 -9.99
N TRP A 120 -9.69 3.65 -9.09
CA TRP A 120 -8.77 4.76 -9.29
C TRP A 120 -7.80 4.48 -10.44
N LEU A 121 -7.24 3.27 -10.52
CA LEU A 121 -6.39 2.87 -11.65
C LEU A 121 -7.13 2.95 -12.99
N TYR A 122 -8.37 2.47 -13.02
CA TYR A 122 -9.23 2.55 -14.20
C TYR A 122 -9.54 4.00 -14.58
N HIS A 123 -9.84 4.85 -13.59
CA HIS A 123 -10.04 6.28 -13.80
C HIS A 123 -8.80 6.97 -14.39
N GLU A 124 -7.62 6.73 -13.80
CA GLU A 124 -6.37 7.31 -14.28
C GLU A 124 -6.00 6.80 -15.69
N GLU A 125 -6.25 5.53 -16.02
CA GLU A 125 -6.04 5.02 -17.38
C GLU A 125 -7.02 5.64 -18.38
N ALA A 126 -8.30 5.77 -18.00
CA ALA A 126 -9.32 6.38 -18.85
C ALA A 126 -9.13 7.89 -19.06
N ALA A 127 -8.68 8.62 -18.03
CA ALA A 127 -8.54 10.08 -18.06
C ALA A 127 -7.15 10.55 -18.50
N HIS A 128 -6.09 9.82 -18.14
CA HIS A 128 -4.70 10.29 -18.26
C HIS A 128 -3.78 9.36 -19.05
N LYS A 129 -4.28 8.23 -19.59
CA LYS A 129 -3.52 7.25 -20.40
C LYS A 129 -2.16 6.92 -19.78
N ILE A 130 -2.18 6.49 -18.52
CA ILE A 130 -0.96 6.20 -17.75
C ILE A 130 -0.04 5.18 -18.44
N ARG A 131 -0.57 4.34 -19.32
CA ARG A 131 0.23 3.46 -20.20
C ARG A 131 1.29 4.19 -21.02
N ASP A 132 1.06 5.44 -21.41
CA ASP A 132 2.01 6.23 -22.20
C ASP A 132 3.18 6.78 -21.36
N TYR A 133 3.12 6.65 -20.03
CA TYR A 133 4.16 7.08 -19.08
C TYR A 133 5.08 5.95 -18.59
N ILE A 134 4.74 4.68 -18.87
CA ILE A 134 5.54 3.48 -18.53
C ILE A 134 6.32 3.05 -19.77
#